data_AF-L5N0N1-F1
#
_entry.id   AF-L5N0N1-F1
#
_cell.length_a   1.000
_cell.length_b   1.000
_cell.length_c   1.000
_cell.angle_alpha   90.00
_cell.angle_beta   90.00
_cell.angle_gamma   90.00
#
_symmetry.space_group_name_H-M   'P 1'
#
loop_
_entity.id
_entity.type
_entity.pdbx_description
1 polymer ?
#
loop_
_entity_poly.entity_id
_entity_poly.type
_entity_poly.pdbx_seq_one_letter_code
_entity_poly.pdbx_strand_id
1 'polypeptide(L)'
;SETETLPVNRMMEAVTGDESPLSYVQAAVCFHHLLDYSDHPTGVNAYTIMDDAFVRELDLLGQWKMGRWERSFNPIFFYDSLLHPAVILFTYHREGPGTIQKHIHRFAYQSYALQTMQRTWTSHS
;
A
#
# COMPACT_ATOMS: atom_id res chain seq x y z
N SER A 1 -25.14 12.25 -3.54
CA SER A 1 -24.16 12.77 -2.57
C SER A 1 -22.84 12.86 -3.28
N GLU A 2 -22.36 14.08 -3.51
CA GLU A 2 -21.04 14.31 -4.10
C GLU A 2 -20.01 13.81 -3.10
N THR A 3 -19.34 12.71 -3.44
CA THR A 3 -18.17 12.25 -2.70
C THR A 3 -17.12 13.32 -2.90
N GLU A 4 -16.89 14.14 -1.89
CA GLU A 4 -15.86 15.18 -1.92
C GLU A 4 -14.51 14.49 -2.18
N THR A 5 -14.04 14.57 -3.42
CA THR A 5 -12.76 13.98 -3.82
C THR A 5 -11.68 14.74 -3.09
N LEU A 6 -11.01 14.06 -2.16
CA LEU A 6 -9.89 14.64 -1.42
C LEU A 6 -8.92 15.29 -2.43
N PRO A 7 -8.34 16.47 -2.12
CA PRO A 7 -7.37 17.14 -3.00
C PRO A 7 -6.23 16.22 -3.49
N VAL A 8 -5.97 15.17 -2.71
CA VAL A 8 -4.96 14.14 -2.93
C VAL A 8 -5.32 13.17 -4.05
N ASN A 9 -6.61 12.90 -4.29
CA ASN A 9 -7.05 12.15 -5.46
C ASN A 9 -6.74 12.93 -6.75
N ARG A 10 -6.90 14.27 -6.75
CA ARG A 10 -6.55 15.12 -7.91
C ARG A 10 -5.05 15.10 -8.23
N MET A 11 -4.18 14.98 -7.22
CA MET A 11 -2.74 14.85 -7.45
C MET A 11 -2.42 13.52 -8.15
N MET A 12 -3.08 12.44 -7.74
CA MET A 12 -2.85 11.11 -8.32
C MET A 12 -3.48 10.96 -9.71
N GLU A 13 -4.58 11.66 -10.01
CA GLU A 13 -5.16 11.73 -11.36
C GLU A 13 -4.19 12.30 -12.40
N ALA A 14 -3.22 13.13 -11.98
CA ALA A 14 -2.17 13.69 -12.82
C ALA A 14 -0.96 12.77 -13.00
N VAL A 15 -0.90 11.65 -12.27
CA VAL A 15 0.13 10.61 -12.44
C VAL A 15 -0.24 9.79 -13.68
N THR A 16 0.04 10.37 -14.83
CA THR A 16 0.09 9.70 -16.13
C THR A 16 1.53 9.86 -16.63
N GLY A 17 2.36 8.88 -16.33
CA GLY A 17 3.80 8.94 -16.62
C GLY A 17 4.25 7.60 -17.19
N ASP A 18 4.95 7.69 -18.33
CA ASP A 18 5.77 6.70 -19.08
C ASP A 18 5.31 5.24 -19.18
N GLU A 19 4.15 4.90 -18.63
CA GLU A 19 3.60 3.57 -18.46
C GLU A 19 4.59 2.59 -17.78
N SER A 20 5.58 3.10 -17.03
CA SER A 20 6.60 2.25 -16.44
C SER A 20 6.19 1.73 -15.06
N PRO A 21 6.46 0.44 -14.75
CA PRO A 21 6.21 -0.13 -13.43
C PRO A 21 6.82 0.68 -12.29
N LEU A 22 8.03 1.23 -12.51
CA LEU A 22 8.77 1.96 -11.49
C LEU A 22 8.08 3.29 -11.14
N SER A 23 7.63 4.05 -12.14
CA SER A 23 6.91 5.31 -11.94
C SER A 23 5.66 5.13 -11.09
N TYR A 24 4.85 4.10 -11.37
CA TYR A 24 3.63 3.87 -10.61
C TYR A 24 3.90 3.39 -9.19
N VAL A 25 4.91 2.53 -8.98
CA VAL A 25 5.30 2.10 -7.63
C VAL A 25 5.80 3.29 -6.82
N GLN A 26 6.66 4.14 -7.39
CA GLN A 26 7.14 5.35 -6.74
C GLN A 26 5.99 6.30 -6.41
N ALA A 27 5.05 6.52 -7.34
CA ALA A 27 3.87 7.35 -7.10
C ALA A 27 3.01 6.82 -5.95
N ALA A 28 2.78 5.50 -5.89
CA ALA A 28 2.02 4.86 -4.82
C ALA A 28 2.70 5.02 -3.45
N VAL A 29 4.03 4.91 -3.38
CA VAL A 29 4.80 5.14 -2.14
C VAL A 29 4.78 6.62 -1.73
N CYS A 30 5.03 7.52 -2.67
CA CYS A 30 5.04 8.97 -2.44
C CYS A 30 3.68 9.48 -1.98
N PHE A 31 2.58 8.94 -2.51
CA PHE A 31 1.22 9.27 -2.07
C PHE A 31 1.06 9.12 -0.56
N HIS A 32 1.46 7.96 -0.01
CA HIS A 32 1.36 7.70 1.41
C HIS A 32 2.28 8.61 2.23
N HIS A 33 3.49 8.85 1.74
CA HIS A 33 4.44 9.75 2.40
C HIS A 33 3.93 11.20 2.47
N LEU A 34 3.28 11.70 1.42
CA LEU A 34 2.69 13.04 1.40
C LEU A 34 1.49 13.15 2.35
N LEU A 35 0.69 12.09 2.46
CA LEU A 35 -0.47 12.07 3.34
C LEU A 35 -0.12 12.09 4.82
N ASP A 36 1.02 11.51 5.22
CA ASP A 36 1.49 11.55 6.60
C ASP A 36 1.70 12.99 7.13
N TYR A 37 1.87 13.98 6.24
CA TYR A 37 1.98 15.40 6.57
C TYR A 37 0.71 16.22 6.29
N SER A 38 -0.42 15.56 6.02
CA SER A 38 -1.71 16.18 5.78
C SER A 38 -2.65 16.04 6.99
N ASP A 39 -3.81 16.70 6.95
CA ASP A 39 -4.89 16.52 7.94
C ASP A 39 -5.54 15.12 7.87
N HIS A 40 -5.12 14.28 6.92
CA HIS A 40 -5.61 12.92 6.69
C HIS A 40 -4.45 11.90 6.62
N PRO A 41 -3.69 11.72 7.71
CA PRO A 41 -2.59 10.75 7.74
C PRO A 41 -3.13 9.33 7.52
N THR A 42 -2.44 8.57 6.69
CA THR A 42 -2.83 7.17 6.41
C THR A 42 -2.20 6.18 7.39
N GLY A 43 -1.23 6.63 8.18
CA GLY A 43 -0.42 5.76 9.04
C GLY A 43 0.52 4.83 8.25
N VAL A 44 0.52 4.95 6.92
CA VAL A 44 1.40 4.22 6.00
C VAL A 44 2.61 5.09 5.73
N ASN A 45 3.75 4.71 6.30
CA ASN A 45 5.03 5.30 5.94
C ASN A 45 5.88 4.31 5.16
N ALA A 46 6.93 4.79 4.47
CA ALA A 46 7.83 3.95 3.69
C ALA A 46 8.48 2.82 4.52
N TYR A 47 8.63 2.99 5.83
CA TYR A 47 9.18 1.99 6.76
C TYR A 47 8.17 0.93 7.20
N THR A 48 6.88 1.17 6.97
CA THR A 48 5.81 0.19 7.23
C THR A 48 5.51 -0.68 6.02
N ILE A 49 5.93 -0.24 4.81
CA ILE A 49 5.77 -1.01 3.58
C ILE A 49 6.65 -2.26 3.67
N MET A 50 6.01 -3.40 3.49
CA MET A 50 6.65 -4.69 3.63
C MET A 50 7.35 -5.07 2.32
N ASP A 51 8.52 -5.67 2.48
CA ASP A 51 9.18 -6.52 1.50
C ASP A 51 9.67 -7.80 2.20
N ASP A 52 10.21 -8.75 1.43
CA ASP A 52 10.68 -10.01 2.00
C ASP A 52 11.87 -9.82 2.96
N ALA A 53 12.66 -8.75 2.81
CA ALA A 53 13.79 -8.45 3.69
C ALA A 53 13.32 -7.92 5.05
N PHE A 54 12.33 -7.03 5.05
CA PHE A 54 11.69 -6.48 6.24
C PHE A 54 10.98 -7.56 7.05
N VAL A 55 10.25 -8.47 6.38
CA VAL A 55 9.62 -9.62 7.06
C VAL A 55 10.68 -10.50 7.72
N ARG A 56 11.78 -10.78 7.02
CA ARG A 56 12.90 -11.55 7.59
C ARG A 56 13.52 -10.84 8.80
N GLU A 57 13.68 -9.53 8.75
CA GLU A 57 14.19 -8.74 9.88
C GLU A 57 13.25 -8.82 11.09
N LEU A 58 11.93 -8.67 10.88
CA LEU A 58 10.94 -8.84 11.94
C LEU A 58 10.99 -10.24 12.55
N ASP A 59 11.20 -11.28 11.73
CA ASP A 59 11.29 -12.67 12.18
C ASP A 59 12.57 -12.89 13.02
N LEU A 60 13.71 -12.40 12.55
CA LEU A 60 14.99 -12.44 13.29
C LEU A 60 14.90 -11.73 14.64
N LEU A 61 14.13 -10.66 14.75
CA LEU A 61 13.90 -9.91 15.99
C LEU A 61 12.80 -10.52 16.88
N GLY A 62 12.17 -11.63 16.49
CA GLY A 62 11.04 -12.22 17.21
C GLY A 62 9.79 -11.33 17.24
N GLN A 63 9.71 -10.37 16.31
CA GLN A 63 8.60 -9.41 16.20
C GLN A 63 7.56 -9.85 15.17
N TRP A 64 7.89 -10.81 14.33
CA TRP A 64 6.96 -11.41 13.37
C TRP A 64 6.02 -12.41 14.05
N LYS A 65 4.83 -11.95 14.41
CA LYS A 65 3.83 -12.77 15.13
C LYS A 65 2.90 -13.58 14.22
N MET A 66 3.07 -13.52 12.90
CA MET A 66 2.10 -14.04 11.95
C MET A 66 2.42 -15.45 11.41
N GLY A 67 3.49 -16.09 11.93
CA GLY A 67 3.87 -17.45 11.56
C GLY A 67 4.50 -17.57 10.17
N ARG A 68 4.49 -18.77 9.58
CA ARG A 68 5.06 -19.01 8.24
C ARG A 68 4.09 -18.58 7.14
N TRP A 69 4.59 -17.83 6.16
CA TRP A 69 3.82 -17.37 5.01
C TRP A 69 4.38 -17.97 3.72
N GLU A 70 3.50 -18.31 2.79
CA GLU A 70 3.85 -18.92 1.50
C GLU A 70 3.91 -17.91 0.34
N ARG A 71 3.53 -16.66 0.59
CA ARG A 71 3.51 -15.58 -0.41
C ARG A 71 4.52 -14.49 -0.10
N SER A 72 5.01 -13.85 -1.15
CA SER A 72 5.82 -12.63 -1.04
C SER A 72 4.94 -11.42 -0.70
N PHE A 73 5.55 -10.46 0.00
CA PHE A 73 4.94 -9.17 0.30
C PHE A 73 5.53 -8.01 -0.50
N ASN A 74 6.48 -8.30 -1.40
CA ASN A 74 7.08 -7.27 -2.24
C ASN A 74 5.99 -6.49 -3.00
N PRO A 75 6.18 -5.17 -3.21
CA PRO A 75 5.31 -4.37 -4.06
C PRO A 75 5.07 -5.04 -5.41
N ILE A 76 3.81 -5.08 -5.84
CA ILE A 76 3.42 -5.73 -7.10
C ILE A 76 2.89 -4.67 -8.04
N PHE A 77 3.45 -4.60 -9.24
CA PHE A 77 2.89 -3.86 -10.36
C PHE A 77 2.26 -4.81 -11.37
N PHE A 78 1.10 -4.45 -11.90
CA PHE A 78 0.45 -5.16 -13.00
C PHE A 78 -0.54 -4.26 -13.75
N TYR A 79 -0.96 -4.71 -14.92
CA TYR A 79 -2.10 -4.15 -15.63
C TYR A 79 -3.35 -4.96 -15.33
N ASP A 80 -4.47 -4.29 -15.03
CA ASP A 80 -5.75 -4.97 -14.84
C ASP A 80 -6.33 -5.47 -16.19
N SER A 81 -7.53 -6.06 -16.15
CA SER A 81 -8.20 -6.58 -17.35
C SER A 81 -8.55 -5.51 -18.40
N LEU A 82 -8.52 -4.23 -18.02
CA LEU A 82 -8.77 -3.07 -18.90
C LEU A 82 -7.48 -2.35 -19.28
N LEU A 83 -6.32 -2.95 -19.00
CA LEU A 83 -4.99 -2.37 -19.22
C LEU A 83 -4.71 -1.12 -18.38
N HIS A 84 -5.38 -0.97 -17.25
CA HIS A 84 -5.07 0.10 -16.31
C HIS A 84 -3.92 -0.31 -15.38
N PRO A 85 -2.91 0.58 -15.18
CA PRO A 85 -1.85 0.33 -14.22
C PRO A 85 -2.38 0.18 -12.79
N ALA A 86 -1.89 -0.83 -12.09
CA ALA A 86 -2.22 -1.09 -10.70
C ALA A 86 -0.98 -1.44 -9.88
N VAL A 87 -0.95 -0.94 -8.65
CA VAL A 87 0.10 -1.23 -7.67
C VAL A 87 -0.52 -1.80 -6.40
N ILE A 88 0.04 -2.89 -5.89
CA ILE A 88 -0.30 -3.44 -4.59
C ILE A 88 0.89 -3.25 -3.65
N LEU A 89 0.61 -2.62 -2.51
CA LEU A 89 1.53 -2.51 -1.38
C LEU A 89 0.95 -3.24 -0.18
N PHE A 90 1.81 -3.80 0.65
CA PHE A 90 1.43 -4.35 1.95
C PHE A 90 2.13 -3.56 3.04
N THR A 91 1.45 -3.31 4.15
CA THR A 91 2.03 -2.63 5.30
C THR A 91 1.82 -3.43 6.57
N TYR A 92 2.76 -3.30 7.51
CA TYR A 92 2.66 -3.93 8.84
C TYR A 92 2.58 -2.88 9.94
N HIS A 93 1.53 -2.95 10.76
CA HIS A 93 1.30 -2.05 11.89
C HIS A 93 1.29 -2.84 13.19
N ARG A 94 2.10 -2.43 14.17
CA ARG A 94 2.31 -3.14 15.44
C ARG A 94 1.37 -2.74 16.57
N GLU A 95 0.35 -1.94 16.28
CA GLU A 95 -0.65 -1.53 17.26
C GLU A 95 -1.48 -2.77 17.67
N GLY A 96 -1.19 -3.35 18.84
CA GLY A 96 -1.86 -4.54 19.36
C GLY A 96 -1.39 -5.87 18.73
N PRO A 97 -2.29 -6.73 18.19
CA PRO A 97 -1.94 -8.07 17.69
C PRO A 97 -1.07 -8.08 16.41
N GLY A 98 -0.71 -6.92 15.87
CA GLY A 98 -0.05 -6.82 14.58
C GLY A 98 -1.06 -6.97 13.45
N THR A 99 -1.09 -6.00 12.55
CA THR A 99 -2.08 -5.94 11.46
C THR A 99 -1.34 -5.79 10.13
N ILE A 100 -1.74 -6.57 9.13
CA ILE A 100 -1.33 -6.34 7.75
C ILE A 100 -2.45 -5.63 7.00
N GLN A 101 -2.11 -4.54 6.34
CA GLN A 101 -2.99 -3.88 5.40
C GLN A 101 -2.47 -4.09 3.97
N LYS A 102 -3.40 -4.19 3.03
CA LYS A 102 -3.15 -4.26 1.59
C LYS A 102 -3.72 -2.99 0.98
N HIS A 103 -2.87 -2.23 0.29
CA HIS A 103 -3.25 -1.04 -0.44
C HIS A 103 -3.20 -1.33 -1.93
N ILE A 104 -4.31 -1.10 -2.64
CA ILE A 104 -4.42 -1.30 -4.08
C ILE A 104 -4.63 0.07 -4.70
N HIS A 105 -3.60 0.56 -5.37
CA HIS A 105 -3.61 1.78 -6.16
C HIS A 105 -4.00 1.41 -7.58
N ARG A 106 -5.04 2.04 -8.13
CA ARG A 106 -5.46 1.89 -9.52
C ARG A 106 -5.38 3.25 -10.20
N PHE A 107 -4.67 3.29 -11.31
CA PHE A 107 -4.45 4.48 -12.11
C PHE A 107 -5.23 4.35 -13.41
N ALA A 108 -5.90 5.40 -13.83
CA ALA A 108 -6.53 5.50 -15.14
C ALA A 108 -6.41 6.93 -15.65
N TYR A 109 -6.68 7.16 -16.92
CA TYR A 109 -6.68 8.51 -17.47
C TYR A 109 -7.69 9.38 -16.70
N GLN A 110 -7.19 10.45 -16.07
CA GLN A 110 -7.98 11.38 -15.25
C GLN A 110 -8.77 10.71 -14.11
N SER A 111 -8.31 9.56 -13.62
CA SER A 111 -8.98 8.84 -12.54
C SER A 111 -7.98 8.07 -11.69
N TYR A 112 -8.23 8.05 -10.39
CA TYR A 112 -7.44 7.31 -9.42
C TYR A 112 -8.35 6.69 -8.36
N ALA A 113 -8.05 5.46 -7.97
CA ALA A 113 -8.73 4.79 -6.88
C ALA A 113 -7.75 4.09 -5.94
N LEU A 114 -7.90 4.36 -4.65
CA LEU A 114 -7.24 3.62 -3.57
C LEU A 114 -8.24 2.70 -2.89
N GLN A 115 -7.88 1.42 -2.77
CA GLN A 115 -8.61 0.45 -1.97
C GLN A 115 -7.68 -0.12 -0.89
N THR A 116 -8.05 0.08 0.38
CA THR A 116 -7.35 -0.51 1.52
C THR A 116 -8.15 -1.69 2.07
N MET A 117 -7.49 -2.84 2.24
CA MET A 117 -8.06 -4.03 2.88
C MET A 117 -7.22 -4.37 4.10
N GLN A 118 -7.87 -4.59 5.24
CA GLN A 118 -7.19 -4.97 6.47
C GLN A 118 -7.41 -6.45 6.78
N ARG A 119 -6.36 -7.14 7.21
CA ARG A 119 -6.47 -8.47 7.81
C ARG A 119 -5.83 -8.45 9.19
N THR A 120 -6.67 -8.54 10.22
CA THR A 120 -6.22 -8.72 11.61
C THR A 120 -6.00 -10.21 11.85
N TRP A 121 -4.81 -10.59 12.33
CA TRP A 121 -4.51 -11.98 12.68
C TRP A 121 -4.72 -12.15 14.17
N THR A 122 -5.85 -12.74 14.56
CA THR A 122 -6.06 -13.18 15.94
C THR A 122 -5.26 -14.46 16.14
N SER A 123 -4.33 -14.45 17.07
CA SER A 123 -3.73 -15.69 17.58
C SER A 123 -4.85 -16.57 18.11
N HIS A 124 -5.09 -17.73 17.48
CA HIS A 124 -5.70 -18.82 18.20
C HIS A 124 -4.68 -19.27 19.24
N SER A 125 -4.94 -18.86 20.47
CA SER A 125 -4.38 -19.43 21.71
C SER A 125 -4.81 -20.88 21.84
#